data_AF-A0A222VUW6-F1
#
_entry.id   AF-A0A222VUW6-F1
#
_cell.length_a   1.000
_cell.length_b   1.000
_cell.length_c   1.000
_cell.angle_alpha   90.00
_cell.angle_beta   90.00
_cell.angle_gamma   90.00
#
_symmetry.space_group_name_H-M   'P 1'
#
loop_
_entity.id
_entity.type
_entity.pdbx_description
1 polymer ?
#
loop_
_entity_poly.entity_id
_entity_poly.type
_entity_poly.pdbx_seq_one_letter_code
_entity_poly.pdbx_strand_id
1 'polypeptide(L)'
;MDMTIKDAKRAARVLRDVSITSGSLSLTHSQALEIVARQAGYRDWNTMSAALDGASRVGIRRPVPVLRVRDEGVMRDFYVDYLGFVFEWEHRFERDAPLYARVRRDQMVIDLSEHHGDGTPGSVIWVPVDDLRGLHGELTGKAYPRMRPGIDEQAPGGPTMEVIDPYANVIRFCEVTG
;
A
#
# COMPACT_ATOMS: atom_id res chain seq x y z
N MET A 1 7.16 5.15 -1.35
CA MET A 1 6.57 6.50 -1.38
C MET A 1 6.99 7.10 -2.70
N ASP A 2 6.05 7.40 -3.59
CA ASP A 2 6.36 7.98 -4.89
C ASP A 2 6.83 9.42 -4.68
N MET A 3 8.12 9.67 -4.87
CA MET A 3 8.71 10.98 -4.67
C MET A 3 8.25 11.93 -5.77
N THR A 4 7.71 13.09 -5.40
CA THR A 4 7.35 14.14 -6.37
C THR A 4 8.49 15.15 -6.56
N ILE A 5 8.41 16.00 -7.60
CA ILE A 5 9.34 17.14 -7.76
C ILE A 5 9.31 18.08 -6.55
N LYS A 6 8.14 18.27 -5.93
CA LYS A 6 8.01 19.12 -4.73
C LYS A 6 8.75 18.50 -3.56
N ASP A 7 8.65 17.18 -3.39
CA ASP A 7 9.36 16.46 -2.34
C ASP A 7 10.87 16.49 -2.57
N ALA A 8 11.33 16.28 -3.80
CA ALA A 8 12.75 16.35 -4.15
C ALA A 8 13.34 17.76 -3.92
N LYS A 9 12.63 18.83 -4.33
CA LYS A 9 13.05 20.22 -4.04
C LYS A 9 13.04 20.53 -2.55
N ARG A 10 12.08 19.98 -1.80
CA ARG A 10 12.03 20.11 -0.33
C ARG A 10 13.23 19.42 0.33
N ALA A 11 13.57 18.19 -0.09
CA ALA A 11 14.74 17.48 0.39
C ALA A 11 16.04 18.25 0.12
N ALA A 12 16.20 18.80 -1.09
CA ALA A 12 17.37 19.60 -1.44
C ALA A 12 17.49 20.88 -0.59
N ARG A 13 16.36 21.52 -0.27
CA ARG A 13 16.35 22.67 0.64
C ARG A 13 16.79 22.29 2.05
N VAL A 14 16.24 21.22 2.62
CA VAL A 14 16.62 20.73 3.95
C VAL A 14 18.10 20.39 4.00
N LEU A 15 18.61 19.67 3.00
CA LEU A 15 20.03 19.29 2.91
C LEU A 15 20.94 20.52 2.90
N ARG A 16 20.59 21.54 2.12
CA ARG A 16 21.34 22.80 2.07
C ARG A 16 21.34 23.50 3.43
N ASP A 17 20.17 23.64 4.05
CA ASP A 17 20.03 24.39 5.29
C ASP A 17 20.78 23.70 6.45
N VAL A 18 20.77 22.36 6.49
CA VAL A 18 21.57 21.55 7.44
C VAL A 18 23.08 21.68 7.17
N SER A 19 23.50 21.70 5.89
CA SER A 19 24.92 21.85 5.53
C SER A 19 25.51 23.18 6.03
N ILE A 20 24.75 24.27 5.90
CA ILE A 20 25.12 25.59 6.39
C ILE A 20 25.21 25.60 7.92
N THR A 21 24.22 25.02 8.59
CA THR A 21 24.11 25.06 10.06
C THR A 21 25.17 24.18 10.75
N SER A 22 25.55 23.06 10.12
CA SER A 22 26.54 22.12 10.66
C SER A 22 28.01 22.56 10.45
N GLY A 23 28.25 23.63 9.69
CA GLY A 23 29.58 24.23 9.52
C GLY A 23 30.61 23.39 8.74
N SER A 24 30.23 22.20 8.26
CA SER A 24 31.14 21.25 7.61
C SER A 24 31.26 21.45 6.09
N LEU A 25 30.23 21.98 5.43
CA LEU A 25 30.23 22.31 4.00
C LEU A 25 29.08 23.28 3.68
N SER A 26 29.33 24.37 2.95
CA SER A 26 28.27 25.26 2.46
C SER A 26 27.82 24.82 1.07
N LEU A 27 26.79 23.98 0.99
CA LEU A 27 26.22 23.58 -0.30
C LEU A 27 25.42 24.72 -0.93
N THR A 28 25.55 24.88 -2.24
CA THR A 28 24.59 25.66 -3.03
C THR A 28 23.30 24.86 -3.22
N HIS A 29 22.21 25.54 -3.61
CA HIS A 29 20.95 24.86 -3.91
C HIS A 29 21.10 23.85 -5.06
N SER A 30 21.86 24.21 -6.10
CA SER A 30 22.12 23.31 -7.23
C SER A 30 22.89 22.06 -6.81
N GLN A 31 23.93 22.19 -5.98
CA GLN A 31 24.66 21.02 -5.44
C GLN A 31 23.75 20.12 -4.60
N ALA A 32 22.85 20.70 -3.80
CA ALA A 32 21.90 19.92 -3.03
C ALA A 32 20.90 19.15 -3.93
N LEU A 33 20.45 19.74 -5.04
CA LEU A 33 19.61 19.06 -6.02
C LEU A 33 20.34 17.88 -6.69
N GLU A 34 21.62 18.06 -7.03
CA GLU A 34 22.45 16.99 -7.59
C GLU A 34 22.63 15.82 -6.61
N ILE A 35 22.82 16.11 -5.32
CA ILE A 35 22.93 15.07 -4.29
C ILE A 35 21.61 14.30 -4.15
N VAL A 36 20.47 15.00 -4.12
CA VAL A 36 19.14 14.38 -4.07
C VAL A 36 18.91 13.48 -5.30
N ALA A 37 19.30 13.93 -6.49
CA ALA A 37 19.17 13.14 -7.71
C ALA A 37 20.00 11.86 -7.67
N ARG A 38 21.26 11.95 -7.23
CA ARG A 38 22.15 10.78 -7.10
C ARG A 38 21.68 9.81 -6.03
N GLN A 39 21.18 10.30 -4.90
CA GLN A 39 20.60 9.47 -3.85
C GLN A 39 19.37 8.70 -4.36
N ALA A 40 18.62 9.30 -5.28
CA ALA A 40 17.48 8.68 -5.94
C ALA A 40 17.86 7.76 -7.13
N GLY A 41 19.16 7.53 -7.38
CA GLY A 41 19.65 6.67 -8.45
C GLY A 41 19.73 7.32 -9.82
N TYR A 42 19.50 8.64 -9.93
CA TYR A 42 19.63 9.37 -11.18
C TYR A 42 21.04 9.96 -11.34
N ARG A 43 21.45 10.16 -12.60
CA ARG A 43 22.78 10.72 -12.91
C ARG A 43 22.94 12.17 -12.40
N ASP A 44 21.91 12.97 -12.61
CA ASP A 44 21.90 14.41 -12.34
C ASP A 44 20.46 14.91 -12.12
N TRP A 45 20.35 16.16 -11.65
CA TRP A 45 19.06 16.79 -11.39
C TRP A 45 18.20 16.91 -12.65
N ASN A 46 18.80 17.18 -13.81
CA ASN A 46 18.04 17.34 -15.05
C ASN A 46 17.34 16.04 -15.47
N THR A 47 18.03 14.91 -15.34
CA THR A 47 17.49 13.57 -15.63
C THR A 47 16.36 13.22 -14.65
N MET A 48 16.57 13.47 -13.36
CA MET A 48 15.56 13.25 -12.33
C MET A 48 14.35 14.16 -12.52
N SER A 49 14.56 15.47 -12.72
CA SER A 49 13.51 16.45 -12.94
C SER A 49 12.73 16.13 -14.20
N ALA A 50 13.37 15.71 -15.29
CA ALA A 50 12.66 15.29 -16.50
C ALA A 50 11.81 14.03 -16.27
N ALA A 51 12.31 13.05 -15.51
CA ALA A 51 11.55 11.86 -15.13
C ALA A 51 10.34 12.20 -14.24
N LEU A 52 10.51 13.16 -13.33
CA LEU A 52 9.47 13.63 -12.41
C LEU A 52 8.51 14.67 -13.02
N ASP A 53 8.94 15.48 -13.99
CA ASP A 53 8.11 16.41 -14.77
C ASP A 53 7.33 15.64 -15.85
N GLY A 54 7.94 14.59 -16.41
CA GLY A 54 7.28 13.60 -17.26
C GLY A 54 6.16 12.83 -16.54
N ALA A 55 6.04 12.97 -15.22
CA ALA A 55 4.90 12.51 -14.43
C ALA A 55 3.63 13.37 -14.61
N SER A 56 3.60 14.32 -15.55
CA SER A 56 2.33 14.79 -16.12
C SER A 56 1.82 13.82 -17.20
N ARG A 57 1.36 12.65 -16.76
CA ARG A 57 0.55 11.71 -17.56
C ARG A 57 -0.72 11.34 -16.79
N VAL A 58 -1.66 12.28 -16.65
CA VAL A 58 -2.99 12.07 -16.01
C VAL A 58 -2.95 11.66 -14.53
N GLY A 59 -1.83 11.16 -13.98
CA GLY A 59 -1.64 10.83 -12.57
C GLY A 59 -2.43 9.60 -12.10
N ILE A 60 -2.59 8.57 -12.95
CA ILE A 60 -3.31 7.34 -12.57
C ILE A 60 -2.51 6.61 -11.47
N ARG A 61 -3.16 6.39 -10.32
CA ARG A 61 -2.59 5.67 -9.17
C ARG A 61 -3.14 4.25 -9.07
N ARG A 62 -2.58 3.46 -8.14
CA ARG A 62 -3.09 2.11 -7.81
C ARG A 62 -4.59 2.21 -7.47
N PRO A 63 -5.42 1.30 -7.98
CA PRO A 63 -6.85 1.27 -7.65
C PRO A 63 -7.03 0.92 -6.17
N VAL A 64 -8.16 1.37 -5.60
CA VAL A 64 -8.66 0.90 -4.30
C VAL A 64 -9.86 0.01 -4.60
N PRO A 65 -9.74 -1.33 -4.46
CA PRO A 65 -10.86 -2.21 -4.68
C PRO A 65 -11.90 -2.04 -3.56
N VAL A 66 -13.17 -2.19 -3.93
CA VAL A 66 -14.30 -2.20 -2.98
C VAL A 66 -14.78 -3.63 -2.82
N LEU A 67 -14.61 -4.22 -1.62
CA LEU A 67 -15.04 -5.57 -1.31
C LEU A 67 -16.39 -5.55 -0.59
N ARG A 68 -17.30 -6.41 -1.03
CA ARG A 68 -18.63 -6.56 -0.43
C ARG A 68 -18.53 -7.37 0.85
N VAL A 69 -18.85 -6.75 1.98
CA VAL A 69 -18.93 -7.34 3.33
C VAL A 69 -20.35 -7.18 3.88
N ARG A 70 -20.78 -7.87 4.94
CA ARG A 70 -22.18 -7.77 5.41
C ARG A 70 -22.38 -7.55 6.90
N ASP A 71 -21.38 -7.86 7.72
CA ASP A 71 -21.48 -7.78 9.17
C ASP A 71 -20.21 -7.14 9.69
N GLU A 72 -20.34 -5.95 10.28
CA GLU A 72 -19.20 -5.18 10.79
C GLU A 72 -18.33 -6.00 11.76
N GLY A 73 -18.93 -6.79 12.66
CA GLY A 73 -18.19 -7.57 13.65
C GLY A 73 -17.33 -8.64 12.99
N VAL A 74 -17.90 -9.41 12.08
CA VAL A 74 -17.20 -10.44 11.29
C VAL A 74 -16.14 -9.81 10.37
N MET A 75 -16.44 -8.65 9.80
CA MET A 75 -15.50 -7.89 8.98
C MET A 75 -14.29 -7.44 9.81
N ARG A 76 -14.50 -6.86 11.00
CA ARG A 76 -13.41 -6.42 11.88
C ARG A 76 -12.55 -7.60 12.34
N ASP A 77 -13.18 -8.67 12.80
CA ASP A 77 -12.49 -9.90 13.22
C ASP A 77 -11.55 -10.43 12.12
N PHE A 78 -12.00 -10.43 10.86
CA PHE A 78 -11.18 -10.92 9.76
C PHE A 78 -10.15 -9.90 9.24
N TYR A 79 -10.59 -8.69 8.88
CA TYR A 79 -9.72 -7.72 8.23
C TYR A 79 -8.78 -7.02 9.23
N VAL A 80 -9.25 -6.70 10.43
CA VAL A 80 -8.44 -5.98 11.43
C VAL A 80 -7.68 -6.97 12.30
N ASP A 81 -8.37 -7.86 12.99
CA ASP A 81 -7.72 -8.68 14.01
C ASP A 81 -6.83 -9.76 13.36
N TYR A 82 -7.38 -10.49 12.38
CA TYR A 82 -6.63 -11.52 11.67
C TYR A 82 -5.67 -10.95 10.62
N LEU A 83 -6.14 -10.13 9.67
CA LEU A 83 -5.29 -9.59 8.61
C LEU A 83 -4.51 -8.33 9.00
N GLY A 84 -4.69 -7.76 10.18
CA GLY A 84 -3.85 -6.67 10.68
C GLY A 84 -4.07 -5.31 10.00
N PHE A 85 -5.21 -5.09 9.35
CA PHE A 85 -5.54 -3.77 8.80
C PHE A 85 -5.91 -2.77 9.89
N VAL A 86 -5.74 -1.49 9.59
CA VAL A 86 -6.25 -0.38 10.40
C VAL A 86 -7.27 0.43 9.62
N PHE A 87 -8.29 0.96 10.29
CA PHE A 87 -9.23 1.90 9.67
C PHE A 87 -8.55 3.23 9.40
N GLU A 88 -8.71 3.75 8.19
CA GLU A 88 -8.37 5.14 7.87
C GLU A 88 -9.58 6.05 8.10
N TRP A 89 -10.77 5.59 7.72
CA TRP A 89 -12.03 6.28 7.95
C TRP A 89 -13.23 5.34 7.79
N GLU A 90 -14.36 5.79 8.33
CA GLU A 90 -15.64 5.09 8.33
C GLU A 90 -16.76 6.07 7.97
N HIS A 91 -17.76 5.58 7.26
CA HIS A 91 -18.93 6.35 6.88
C HIS A 91 -20.20 5.51 7.03
N ARG A 92 -21.19 6.09 7.72
CA ARG A 92 -22.59 5.64 7.71
C ARG A 92 -23.46 6.87 7.46
N PHE A 93 -24.52 6.71 6.67
CA PHE A 93 -25.49 7.80 6.45
C PHE A 93 -26.31 8.09 7.72
N GLU A 94 -26.59 7.05 8.51
CA GLU A 94 -27.32 7.09 9.78
C GLU A 94 -26.76 6.02 10.72
N ARG A 95 -27.08 6.09 12.01
CA ARG A 95 -26.52 5.20 13.05
C ARG A 95 -26.61 3.70 12.70
N ASP A 96 -27.74 3.30 12.15
CA ASP A 96 -28.04 1.88 11.83
C ASP A 96 -27.98 1.60 10.31
N ALA A 97 -27.53 2.57 9.50
CA ALA A 97 -27.35 2.40 8.05
C ALA A 97 -26.06 1.61 7.74
N PRO A 98 -25.95 0.94 6.58
CA PRO A 98 -24.77 0.18 6.20
C PRO A 98 -23.45 0.99 6.27
N LEU A 99 -22.36 0.31 6.62
CA LEU A 99 -21.01 0.85 6.69
C LEU A 99 -20.37 0.88 5.30
N TYR A 100 -19.71 1.99 5.01
CA TYR A 100 -18.63 2.05 4.05
C TYR A 100 -17.35 2.47 4.78
N ALA A 101 -16.27 1.72 4.64
CA ALA A 101 -15.02 2.04 5.32
C ALA A 101 -13.80 1.84 4.43
N ARG A 102 -12.75 2.61 4.70
CA ARG A 102 -11.41 2.37 4.14
C ARG A 102 -10.51 1.80 5.20
N VAL A 103 -9.82 0.72 4.84
CA VAL A 103 -8.81 0.11 5.69
C VAL A 103 -7.47 0.02 4.95
N ARG A 104 -6.38 0.15 5.71
CA ARG A 104 -5.01 0.07 5.19
C ARG A 104 -4.17 -0.91 5.99
N ARG A 105 -3.35 -1.67 5.28
CA ARG A 105 -2.19 -2.40 5.81
C ARG A 105 -1.02 -2.10 4.89
N ASP A 106 0.03 -1.49 5.42
CA ASP A 106 1.19 -1.04 4.63
C ASP A 106 0.79 -0.19 3.42
N GLN A 107 1.07 -0.66 2.20
CA GLN A 107 0.66 -0.01 0.95
C GLN A 107 -0.65 -0.57 0.37
N MET A 108 -1.22 -1.60 0.97
CA MET A 108 -2.48 -2.19 0.57
C MET A 108 -3.63 -1.38 1.15
N VAL A 109 -4.41 -0.74 0.28
CA VAL A 109 -5.60 0.03 0.62
C VAL A 109 -6.79 -0.63 -0.03
N ILE A 110 -7.80 -0.96 0.77
CA ILE A 110 -9.06 -1.54 0.30
C ILE A 110 -10.23 -0.80 0.97
N ASP A 111 -11.34 -0.71 0.25
CA ASP A 111 -12.60 -0.25 0.79
C ASP A 111 -13.50 -1.46 1.06
N LEU A 112 -14.23 -1.43 2.18
CA LEU A 112 -15.16 -2.47 2.62
C LEU A 112 -16.56 -1.86 2.69
N SER A 113 -17.53 -2.45 1.99
CA SER A 113 -18.89 -1.92 1.91
C SER A 113 -19.97 -2.94 2.30
N GLU A 114 -20.83 -2.52 3.23
CA GLU A 114 -22.09 -3.19 3.60
C GLU A 114 -23.25 -2.83 2.66
N HIS A 115 -23.07 -1.87 1.75
CA HIS A 115 -24.10 -1.45 0.80
C HIS A 115 -24.32 -2.48 -0.31
N HIS A 116 -25.60 -2.71 -0.65
CA HIS A 116 -25.97 -3.51 -1.81
C HIS A 116 -25.57 -2.76 -3.09
N GLY A 117 -24.82 -3.42 -3.97
CA GLY A 117 -24.45 -2.88 -5.29
C GLY A 117 -23.02 -2.33 -5.39
N ASP A 118 -22.34 -2.05 -4.27
CA ASP A 118 -20.97 -1.48 -4.27
C ASP A 118 -19.89 -2.46 -4.74
N GLY A 119 -20.18 -3.77 -4.70
CA GLY A 119 -19.27 -4.81 -5.13
C GLY A 119 -19.98 -6.15 -5.29
N THR A 120 -19.26 -7.12 -5.86
CA THR A 120 -19.74 -8.50 -6.03
C THR A 120 -19.11 -9.39 -4.96
N PRO A 121 -19.90 -10.12 -4.14
CA PRO A 121 -19.36 -11.15 -3.26
C PRO A 121 -18.54 -12.18 -4.05
N GLY A 122 -17.42 -12.64 -3.52
CA GLY A 122 -16.57 -13.58 -4.26
C GLY A 122 -15.55 -12.92 -5.18
N SER A 123 -15.29 -11.62 -5.03
CA SER A 123 -14.30 -10.90 -5.84
C SER A 123 -12.88 -11.33 -5.51
N VAL A 124 -11.97 -11.28 -6.48
CA VAL A 124 -10.55 -11.60 -6.27
C VAL A 124 -9.71 -10.33 -6.38
N ILE A 125 -8.84 -10.10 -5.39
CA ILE A 125 -7.78 -9.09 -5.49
C ILE A 125 -6.41 -9.77 -5.42
N TRP A 126 -5.52 -9.35 -6.32
CA TRP A 126 -4.15 -9.85 -6.36
C TRP A 126 -3.22 -8.77 -5.81
N VAL A 127 -2.38 -9.16 -4.85
CA VAL A 127 -1.57 -8.27 -4.03
C VAL A 127 -0.12 -8.74 -4.08
N PRO A 128 0.79 -7.96 -4.69
CA PRO A 128 2.21 -8.28 -4.64
C PRO A 128 2.74 -8.09 -3.21
N VAL A 129 3.57 -9.02 -2.76
CA VAL A 129 4.27 -8.97 -1.48
C VAL A 129 5.77 -9.23 -1.66
N ASP A 130 6.59 -8.63 -0.81
CA ASP A 130 8.05 -8.77 -0.86
C ASP A 130 8.56 -10.01 -0.11
N ASP A 131 7.86 -10.43 0.96
CA ASP A 131 8.18 -11.60 1.79
C ASP A 131 6.90 -12.39 2.10
N LEU A 132 6.56 -13.34 1.24
CA LEU A 132 5.34 -14.13 1.39
C LEU A 132 5.43 -15.09 2.58
N ARG A 133 6.62 -15.63 2.85
CA ARG A 133 6.82 -16.61 3.93
C ARG A 133 6.73 -15.95 5.31
N GLY A 134 7.26 -14.74 5.44
CA GLY A 134 7.09 -13.91 6.64
C GLY A 134 5.61 -13.64 6.91
N LEU A 135 4.85 -13.21 5.89
CA LEU A 135 3.41 -12.99 6.01
C LEU A 135 2.64 -14.27 6.38
N HIS A 136 2.94 -15.39 5.74
CA HIS A 136 2.34 -16.69 6.06
C HIS A 136 2.65 -17.12 7.51
N GLY A 137 3.89 -16.90 7.98
CA GLY A 137 4.30 -17.18 9.36
C GLY A 137 3.54 -16.34 10.39
N GLU A 138 3.36 -15.03 10.13
CA GLU A 138 2.54 -14.15 10.95
C GLU A 138 1.10 -14.66 11.06
N LEU A 139 0.44 -14.91 9.93
CA LEU A 139 -0.96 -15.33 9.91
C LEU A 139 -1.16 -16.70 10.56
N THR A 140 -0.23 -17.64 10.34
CA THR A 140 -0.25 -18.95 11.00
C THR A 140 -0.09 -18.82 12.51
N GLY A 141 0.78 -17.91 12.97
CA GLY A 141 1.02 -17.64 14.39
C GLY A 141 -0.20 -17.10 15.13
N LYS A 142 -1.13 -16.43 14.42
CA LYS A 142 -2.40 -15.96 15.00
C LYS A 142 -3.40 -17.08 15.28
N ALA A 143 -3.15 -18.30 14.78
CA ALA A 143 -3.99 -19.48 15.01
C ALA A 143 -5.49 -19.25 14.75
N TYR A 144 -5.82 -18.47 13.73
CA TYR A 144 -7.21 -18.09 13.44
C TYR A 144 -8.05 -19.33 13.08
N PRO A 145 -9.12 -19.66 13.81
CA PRO A 145 -9.78 -20.96 13.70
C PRO A 145 -10.38 -21.26 12.33
N ARG A 146 -10.80 -20.22 11.60
CA ARG A 146 -11.55 -20.32 10.34
C ARG A 146 -10.66 -20.25 9.09
N MET A 147 -9.34 -20.08 9.24
CA MET A 147 -8.43 -19.92 8.11
C MET A 147 -7.06 -20.56 8.40
N ARG A 148 -6.58 -21.36 7.47
CA ARG A 148 -5.24 -21.98 7.50
C ARG A 148 -4.67 -21.95 6.10
N PRO A 149 -4.24 -20.77 5.62
CA PRO A 149 -3.86 -20.61 4.23
C PRO A 149 -2.50 -21.29 4.00
N GLY A 150 -2.35 -21.94 2.86
CA GLY A 150 -1.07 -22.52 2.42
C GLY A 150 -0.43 -21.67 1.33
N ILE A 151 0.85 -21.94 1.04
CA ILE A 151 1.54 -21.36 -0.10
C ILE A 151 1.53 -22.37 -1.25
N ASP A 152 1.02 -21.95 -2.40
CA ASP A 152 1.22 -22.64 -3.68
C ASP A 152 2.46 -22.07 -4.35
N GLU A 153 3.53 -22.86 -4.37
CA GLU A 153 4.82 -22.51 -4.95
C GLU A 153 4.80 -22.41 -6.49
N GLN A 154 3.77 -22.96 -7.14
CA GLN A 154 3.67 -23.06 -8.60
C GLN A 154 2.57 -22.16 -9.18
N ALA A 155 1.96 -21.31 -8.36
CA ALA A 155 0.92 -20.40 -8.79
C ALA A 155 1.42 -19.43 -9.89
N PRO A 156 0.55 -19.03 -10.84
CA PRO A 156 0.92 -18.05 -11.86
C PRO A 156 1.35 -16.72 -11.25
N GLY A 157 2.52 -16.22 -11.65
CA GLY A 157 3.10 -14.96 -11.16
C GLY A 157 4.12 -15.12 -10.02
N GLY A 158 4.24 -16.33 -9.44
CA GLY A 158 5.16 -16.64 -8.34
C GLY A 158 4.44 -17.36 -7.20
N PRO A 159 5.19 -17.78 -6.16
CA PRO A 159 4.60 -18.35 -4.95
C PRO A 159 3.43 -17.49 -4.45
N THR A 160 2.29 -18.11 -4.15
CA THR A 160 1.06 -17.39 -3.79
C THR A 160 0.35 -18.04 -2.61
N MET A 161 -0.12 -17.20 -1.68
CA MET A 161 -1.02 -17.59 -0.60
C MET A 161 -2.39 -16.95 -0.84
N GLU A 162 -3.44 -17.77 -0.86
CA GLU A 162 -4.81 -17.28 -0.92
C GLU A 162 -5.44 -17.23 0.48
N VAL A 163 -6.08 -16.10 0.79
CA VAL A 163 -6.93 -15.96 1.97
C VAL A 163 -8.34 -15.62 1.51
N ILE A 164 -9.32 -16.38 1.97
CA ILE A 164 -10.73 -16.22 1.59
C ILE A 164 -11.48 -15.60 2.77
N ASP A 165 -12.09 -14.44 2.58
CA ASP A 165 -12.85 -13.78 3.63
C ASP A 165 -14.21 -14.49 3.89
N PRO A 166 -14.90 -14.18 4.99
CA PRO A 166 -16.22 -14.76 5.31
C PRO A 166 -17.33 -14.48 4.28
N TYR A 167 -17.06 -13.63 3.29
CA TYR A 167 -17.97 -13.23 2.20
C TYR A 167 -17.49 -13.76 0.83
N ALA A 168 -16.58 -14.72 0.85
CA ALA A 168 -15.95 -15.40 -0.29
C ALA A 168 -15.00 -14.53 -1.13
N ASN A 169 -14.73 -13.28 -0.76
CA ASN A 169 -13.71 -12.49 -1.44
C ASN A 169 -12.33 -13.12 -1.21
N VAL A 170 -11.51 -13.20 -2.26
CA VAL A 170 -10.20 -13.85 -2.24
C VAL A 170 -9.12 -12.79 -2.33
N ILE A 171 -8.20 -12.81 -1.37
CA ILE A 171 -6.98 -12.00 -1.39
C ILE A 171 -5.83 -12.93 -1.74
N ARG A 172 -5.21 -12.72 -2.90
CA ARG A 172 -4.05 -13.47 -3.38
C ARG A 172 -2.79 -12.68 -3.06
N PHE A 173 -2.07 -13.08 -2.02
CA PHE A 173 -0.75 -12.53 -1.73
C PHE A 173 0.28 -13.30 -2.55
N CYS A 174 0.92 -12.63 -3.50
CA CYS A 174 1.86 -13.27 -4.43
C CYS A 174 3.24 -12.64 -4.30
N GLU A 175 4.26 -13.48 -4.11
CA GLU A 175 5.64 -13.05 -4.07
C GLU A 175 6.11 -12.76 -5.48
N VAL A 176 6.31 -11.47 -5.79
CA VAL A 176 6.85 -11.06 -7.09
C VAL A 176 8.36 -11.24 -7.06
N THR A 177 8.85 -12.30 -7.70
CA THR A 177 10.27 -12.41 -8.05
C THR A 177 10.66 -11.24 -8.96
N GLY A 178 11.55 -10.38 -8.46
CA GLY A 178 12.11 -9.25 -9.21
C GLY A 178 13.02 -9.65 -10.37
#